data_AF-A0A2G2XUC8-F1
#
_entry.id   AF-A0A2G2XUC8-F1
#
_cell.length_a   1.000
_cell.length_b   1.000
_cell.length_c   1.000
_cell.angle_alpha   90.00
_cell.angle_beta   90.00
_cell.angle_gamma   90.00
#
_symmetry.space_group_name_H-M   'P 1'
#
loop_
_entity.id
_entity.type
_entity.pdbx_description
1 polymer ?
#
loop_
_entity_poly.entity_id
_entity_poly.type
_entity_poly.pdbx_seq_one_letter_code
_entity_poly.pdbx_strand_id
1 'polypeptide(L)'
;MMKYVTLTAQFRENGFSDHSLIHIEHSNTGGGHQKPFRFLNILAEHDNFSQSVEAIWNQNLQGGGMYRVAKIDKMQGSTKSFTANEVGSLERRVQEARAKLDSIQTQITQIMGPNMNTSLPAIEKEAMVVVHGLWDERNSRIFNSKCRTTQELIHEMKTNLAIRVRNNIKLFDYISSL
;
A
#
# COMPACT_ATOMS: atom_id res chain seq x y z
N MET A 1 -7.31 38.51 -15.50
CA MET A 1 -5.94 38.14 -15.90
C MET A 1 -5.87 36.61 -15.93
N MET A 2 -5.78 35.99 -17.12
CA MET A 2 -5.66 34.52 -17.23
C MET A 2 -4.29 34.09 -16.69
N LYS A 3 -4.29 33.22 -15.67
CA LYS A 3 -3.06 32.55 -15.21
C LYS A 3 -2.80 31.38 -16.15
N TYR A 4 -1.75 31.48 -16.95
CA TYR A 4 -1.29 30.34 -17.75
C TYR A 4 -0.56 29.36 -16.84
N VAL A 5 -0.87 28.07 -16.99
CA VAL A 5 -0.16 27.00 -16.31
C VAL A 5 1.18 26.81 -17.02
N THR A 6 2.28 26.93 -16.28
CA THR A 6 3.59 26.56 -16.78
C THR A 6 3.71 25.05 -16.76
N LEU A 7 4.09 24.47 -17.90
CA LEU A 7 4.42 23.05 -18.02
C LEU A 7 5.93 22.92 -18.19
N THR A 8 6.54 22.01 -17.43
CA THR A 8 7.97 21.70 -17.56
C THR A 8 8.13 20.21 -17.80
N ALA A 9 8.81 19.84 -18.88
CA ALA A 9 9.11 18.45 -19.20
C ALA A 9 10.57 18.13 -18.85
N GLN A 10 10.80 17.07 -18.09
CA GLN A 10 12.12 16.56 -17.73
C GLN A 10 12.29 15.16 -18.30
N PHE A 11 13.31 14.96 -19.13
CA PHE A 11 13.69 13.65 -19.63
C PHE A 11 14.56 12.96 -18.57
N ARG A 12 14.13 11.78 -18.11
CA ARG A 12 14.84 10.96 -17.12
C ARG A 12 15.72 9.92 -17.82
N GLU A 13 16.74 9.45 -17.11
CA GLU A 13 17.55 8.30 -17.53
C GLU A 13 16.68 7.05 -17.73
N ASN A 14 17.16 6.11 -18.56
CA ASN A 14 16.38 4.94 -18.97
C ASN A 14 15.98 4.03 -17.80
N GLY A 15 16.70 4.05 -16.67
CA GLY A 15 16.31 3.32 -15.47
C GLY A 15 16.02 1.84 -15.76
N PHE A 16 14.76 1.42 -15.61
CA PHE A 16 14.31 0.04 -15.89
C PHE A 16 13.59 -0.14 -17.24
N SER A 17 13.40 0.94 -18.00
CA SER A 17 12.64 1.00 -19.25
C SER A 17 13.59 1.11 -20.44
N ASP A 18 13.26 0.49 -21.55
CA ASP A 18 13.96 0.69 -22.83
C ASP A 18 13.70 2.09 -23.42
N HIS A 19 12.71 2.81 -22.87
CA HIS A 19 12.39 4.20 -23.20
C HIS A 19 12.69 5.18 -22.05
N SER A 20 13.28 6.34 -22.38
CA SER A 20 13.52 7.43 -21.45
C SER A 20 12.20 8.06 -21.01
N LEU A 21 11.96 8.08 -19.70
CA LEU A 21 10.70 8.58 -19.13
C LEU A 21 10.64 10.11 -19.24
N ILE A 22 9.54 10.64 -19.80
CA ILE A 22 9.27 12.08 -19.81
C ILE A 22 8.38 12.42 -18.61
N HIS A 23 8.94 13.15 -17.65
CA HIS A 23 8.20 13.64 -16.50
C HIS A 23 7.69 15.06 -16.78
N ILE A 24 6.38 15.24 -16.86
CA ILE A 24 5.73 16.53 -17.12
C ILE A 24 5.19 17.07 -15.80
N GLU A 25 5.74 18.20 -15.35
CA GLU A 25 5.32 18.93 -14.16
C GLU A 25 4.47 20.14 -14.55
N HIS A 26 3.41 20.42 -13.78
CA HIS A 26 2.55 21.59 -13.99
C HIS A 26 2.60 22.53 -12.79
N SER A 27 2.64 23.85 -13.03
CA SER A 27 2.74 24.87 -11.96
C SER A 27 1.46 25.10 -11.16
N ASN A 28 0.39 24.37 -11.45
CA ASN A 28 -0.86 24.43 -10.69
C ASN A 28 -0.79 23.51 -9.46
N THR A 29 -0.05 23.91 -8.44
CA THR A 29 -0.27 23.38 -7.10
C THR A 29 -1.58 23.98 -6.56
N GLY A 30 -2.71 23.46 -7.04
CA GLY A 30 -3.99 23.64 -6.35
C GLY A 30 -3.77 23.31 -4.87
N GLY A 31 -4.27 24.19 -4.00
CA GLY A 31 -3.95 24.20 -2.57
C GLY A 31 -3.94 22.80 -1.95
N GLY A 32 -2.96 22.56 -1.09
CA GLY A 32 -2.67 21.27 -0.47
C GLY A 32 -3.86 20.71 0.32
N HIS A 33 -4.80 20.10 -0.38
CA HIS A 33 -5.78 19.23 0.24
C HIS A 33 -5.04 18.00 0.74
N GLN A 34 -5.22 17.67 2.02
CA GLN A 34 -4.72 16.39 2.54
C GLN A 34 -5.30 15.28 1.66
N LYS A 35 -4.43 14.41 1.15
CA LYS A 35 -4.86 13.25 0.38
C LYS A 35 -5.88 12.48 1.22
N PRO A 36 -7.06 12.13 0.66
CA PRO A 36 -8.03 11.35 1.40
C PRO A 36 -7.40 10.02 1.80
N PHE A 37 -7.82 9.49 2.95
CA PHE A 37 -7.34 8.20 3.39
C PHE A 37 -7.76 7.12 2.42
N ARG A 38 -6.78 6.33 1.98
CA ARG A 38 -6.98 5.17 1.12
C ARG A 38 -6.78 3.92 1.96
N PHE A 39 -7.85 3.15 2.14
CA PHE A 39 -7.74 1.80 2.69
C PHE A 39 -7.06 0.89 1.66
N LEU A 40 -6.09 0.09 2.11
CA LEU A 40 -5.43 -0.91 1.28
C LEU A 40 -5.85 -2.29 1.77
N ASN A 41 -6.27 -3.15 0.84
CA ASN A 41 -6.81 -4.47 1.19
C ASN A 41 -5.82 -5.35 1.95
N ILE A 42 -4.52 -5.21 1.68
CA ILE A 42 -3.46 -5.91 2.42
C ILE A 42 -3.52 -5.63 3.93
N LEU A 43 -4.05 -4.47 4.35
CA LEU A 43 -4.19 -4.15 5.76
C LEU A 43 -5.23 -5.04 6.44
N ALA A 44 -6.20 -5.58 5.70
CA ALA A 44 -7.16 -6.55 6.20
C ALA A 44 -6.54 -7.93 6.44
N GLU A 45 -5.42 -8.24 5.78
CA GLU A 45 -4.67 -9.49 5.93
C GLU A 45 -3.65 -9.43 7.09
N HIS A 46 -3.41 -8.25 7.67
CA HIS A 46 -2.49 -8.09 8.78
C HIS A 46 -3.05 -8.77 10.04
N ASP A 47 -2.23 -9.59 10.72
CA ASP A 47 -2.65 -10.42 11.86
C ASP A 47 -3.38 -9.63 12.96
N ASN A 48 -2.90 -8.41 13.25
CA ASN A 48 -3.47 -7.55 14.29
C ASN A 48 -4.67 -6.71 13.82
N PHE A 49 -5.06 -6.77 12.55
CA PHE A 49 -6.16 -5.96 12.01
C PHE A 49 -7.49 -6.33 12.66
N SER A 50 -7.83 -7.62 12.68
CA SER A 50 -9.08 -8.11 13.27
C SER A 50 -9.19 -7.77 14.76
N GLN A 51 -8.10 -7.95 15.50
CA GLN A 51 -8.01 -7.61 16.93
C GLN A 51 -8.18 -6.10 17.16
N SER A 52 -7.55 -5.25 16.34
CA SER A 52 -7.68 -3.79 16.43
C SER A 52 -9.12 -3.33 16.15
N VAL A 53 -9.77 -3.90 15.14
CA VAL A 53 -11.17 -3.63 14.82
C VAL A 53 -12.07 -4.03 15.98
N GLU A 54 -11.91 -5.24 16.52
CA GLU A 54 -12.72 -5.74 17.63
C GLU A 54 -12.56 -4.87 18.89
N ALA A 55 -11.32 -4.50 19.23
CA ALA A 55 -11.04 -3.63 20.36
C ALA A 55 -11.70 -2.26 20.24
N ILE A 56 -11.72 -1.66 19.04
CA ILE A 56 -12.37 -0.35 18.81
C ILE A 56 -13.89 -0.49 18.77
N TRP A 57 -14.40 -1.57 18.17
CA TRP A 57 -15.84 -1.79 18.01
C TRP A 57 -16.54 -2.08 19.33
N ASN A 58 -15.87 -2.81 20.23
CA ASN A 58 -16.37 -3.17 21.55
C ASN A 58 -16.24 -2.05 22.60
N GLN A 59 -15.63 -0.90 22.27
CA GLN A 59 -15.62 0.26 23.17
C GLN A 59 -17.04 0.75 23.40
N ASN A 60 -17.47 0.78 24.67
CA ASN A 60 -18.70 1.44 25.09
C ASN A 60 -18.46 2.95 25.09
N LEU A 61 -18.76 3.58 23.95
CA LEU A 61 -18.77 5.03 23.84
C LEU A 61 -20.18 5.51 24.20
N GLN A 62 -20.29 6.26 25.30
CA GLN A 62 -21.58 6.82 25.73
C GLN A 62 -21.98 8.00 24.83
N GLY A 63 -23.09 7.85 24.08
CA GLY A 63 -23.79 8.97 23.43
C GLY A 63 -24.50 8.60 22.11
N GLY A 64 -25.01 9.62 21.41
CA GLY A 64 -25.87 9.48 20.22
C GLY A 64 -25.18 8.97 18.94
N GLY A 65 -25.91 8.95 17.82
CA GLY A 65 -25.46 8.33 16.55
C GLY A 65 -24.08 8.76 16.02
N MET A 66 -23.64 10.00 16.28
CA MET A 66 -22.29 10.50 15.94
C MET A 66 -21.15 9.70 16.58
N TYR A 67 -21.38 9.00 17.69
CA TYR A 67 -20.36 8.16 18.32
C TYR A 67 -19.99 6.93 17.48
N ARG A 68 -20.87 6.46 16.59
CA ARG A 68 -20.53 5.41 15.62
C ARG A 68 -19.53 5.92 14.58
N VAL A 69 -19.62 7.18 14.19
CA VAL A 69 -18.66 7.82 13.27
C VAL A 69 -17.28 7.94 13.91
N ALA A 70 -17.23 8.29 15.20
CA ALA A 70 -15.97 8.35 15.96
C ALA A 70 -15.24 6.99 16.04
N LYS A 71 -15.96 5.86 15.99
CA LYS A 71 -15.34 4.52 15.90
C LYS A 71 -14.65 4.30 14.55
N ILE A 72 -15.26 4.78 13.46
CA ILE A 72 -14.69 4.69 12.11
C ILE A 72 -13.41 5.55 12.03
N ASP A 73 -13.43 6.77 12.56
CA ASP A 73 -12.24 7.62 12.61
C ASP A 73 -11.10 6.99 13.42
N LYS A 74 -11.41 6.36 14.55
CA LYS A 74 -10.43 5.62 15.36
C LYS A 74 -9.84 4.44 14.59
N MET A 75 -10.67 3.67 13.89
CA MET A 75 -10.19 2.58 13.03
C MET A 75 -9.31 3.08 11.89
N GLN A 76 -9.66 4.22 11.30
CA GLN A 76 -8.84 4.86 10.28
C GLN A 76 -7.47 5.26 10.86
N GLY A 77 -7.43 5.78 12.08
CA GLY A 77 -6.21 6.09 12.81
C GLY A 77 -5.31 4.87 13.06
N SER A 78 -5.87 3.76 13.55
CA SER A 78 -5.10 2.52 13.77
C SER A 78 -4.65 1.89 12.45
N THR A 79 -5.45 2.02 11.39
CA THR A 79 -5.09 1.49 10.07
C THR A 79 -3.93 2.25 9.44
N LYS A 80 -3.80 3.57 9.70
CA LYS A 80 -2.66 4.37 9.24
C LYS A 80 -1.32 3.86 9.78
N SER A 81 -1.26 3.37 11.01
CA SER A 81 0.00 2.83 11.56
C SER A 81 0.39 1.51 10.89
N PHE A 82 -0.58 0.64 10.59
CA PHE A 82 -0.34 -0.56 9.79
C PHE A 82 0.15 -0.22 8.38
N THR A 83 -0.47 0.77 7.72
CA THR A 83 -0.02 1.26 6.41
C THR A 83 1.42 1.76 6.46
N ALA A 84 1.76 2.58 7.45
CA ALA A 84 3.12 3.12 7.58
C ALA A 84 4.17 2.02 7.75
N ASN A 85 3.85 0.96 8.49
CA ASN A 85 4.77 -0.16 8.72
C ASN A 85 4.90 -1.07 7.47
N GLU A 86 3.77 -1.58 6.96
CA GLU A 86 3.76 -2.55 5.86
C GLU A 86 4.14 -1.91 4.53
N VAL A 87 3.49 -0.80 4.18
CA VAL A 87 3.71 -0.13 2.89
C VAL A 87 4.95 0.74 2.92
N GLY A 88 5.21 1.42 4.04
CA GLY A 88 6.43 2.21 4.19
C GLY A 88 7.70 1.37 4.10
N SER A 89 7.69 0.13 4.62
CA SER A 89 8.83 -0.78 4.45
C SER A 89 9.06 -1.18 2.99
N LEU A 90 7.99 -1.37 2.21
CA LEU A 90 8.06 -1.76 0.82
C LEU A 90 8.45 -0.59 -0.09
N GLU A 91 7.88 0.58 0.14
CA GLU A 91 8.27 1.82 -0.54
C GLU A 91 9.75 2.13 -0.31
N ARG A 92 10.23 1.98 0.93
CA ARG A 92 11.64 2.10 1.28
C ARG A 92 12.50 1.09 0.52
N ARG A 93 12.12 -0.19 0.52
CA ARG A 93 12.84 -1.25 -0.22
C ARG A 93 12.93 -0.94 -1.72
N VAL A 94 11.85 -0.48 -2.34
CA VAL A 94 11.82 -0.08 -3.76
C VAL A 94 12.75 1.11 -4.00
N GLN A 95 12.72 2.12 -3.13
CA GLN A 95 13.56 3.31 -3.25
C GLN A 95 15.05 2.97 -3.11
N GLU A 96 15.40 2.12 -2.14
CA GLU A 96 16.77 1.64 -1.95
C GLU A 96 17.27 0.83 -3.15
N ALA A 97 16.42 -0.04 -3.72
CA ALA A 97 16.79 -0.80 -4.92
C ALA A 97 16.99 0.11 -6.14
N ARG A 98 16.16 1.14 -6.31
CA ARG A 98 16.32 2.15 -7.36
C ARG A 98 17.61 2.96 -7.20
N ALA A 99 17.90 3.43 -6.00
CA ALA A 99 19.14 4.17 -5.74
C ALA A 99 20.40 3.33 -6.02
N LYS A 100 20.35 2.03 -5.73
CA LYS A 100 21.43 1.10 -6.10
C LYS A 100 21.58 0.96 -7.62
N LEU A 101 20.46 0.80 -8.34
CA LEU A 101 20.46 0.73 -9.81
C LEU A 101 21.03 2.02 -10.42
N ASP A 102 20.57 3.19 -9.97
CA ASP A 102 21.04 4.50 -10.44
C ASP A 102 22.55 4.66 -10.21
N SER A 103 23.06 4.19 -9.06
CA SER A 103 24.49 4.21 -8.76
C SER A 103 25.31 3.32 -9.69
N ILE A 104 24.80 2.13 -10.04
CA ILE A 104 25.46 1.22 -11.00
C ILE A 104 25.44 1.83 -12.40
N GLN A 105 24.31 2.39 -12.82
CA GLN A 105 24.15 3.04 -14.13
C GLN A 105 25.04 4.29 -14.27
N THR A 106 25.19 5.07 -13.20
CA THR A 106 26.13 6.20 -13.15
C THR A 106 27.58 5.71 -13.30
N GLN A 107 27.96 4.64 -12.60
CA GLN A 107 29.31 4.05 -12.71
C GLN A 107 29.58 3.54 -14.12
N ILE A 108 28.62 2.88 -14.77
CA ILE A 108 28.72 2.44 -16.17
C ILE A 108 28.95 3.65 -17.10
N THR A 109 28.16 4.71 -16.93
CA THR A 109 28.27 5.96 -17.73
C THR A 109 29.61 6.66 -17.52
N GLN A 110 30.17 6.64 -16.31
CA GLN A 110 31.48 7.21 -16.00
C GLN A 110 32.66 6.35 -16.47
N ILE A 111 32.49 5.02 -16.50
CA ILE A 111 33.52 4.04 -16.89
C ILE A 111 33.56 3.81 -18.41
N MET A 112 32.56 4.27 -19.16
CA MET A 112 32.51 4.27 -20.65
C MET A 112 33.60 5.14 -21.34
N GLY A 113 34.78 5.29 -20.73
CA GLY A 113 36.06 5.42 -21.41
C GLY A 113 36.62 4.06 -21.86
N PRO A 114 37.78 4.00 -22.54
CA PRO A 114 38.25 2.85 -23.33
C PRO A 114 38.60 1.55 -22.55
N ASN A 115 38.29 1.44 -21.27
CA ASN A 115 38.50 0.23 -20.46
C ASN A 115 37.16 -0.36 -20.01
N MET A 116 36.58 -1.20 -20.87
CA MET A 116 35.36 -1.97 -20.61
C MET A 116 35.62 -3.03 -19.53
N ASN A 117 35.18 -2.78 -18.30
CA ASN A 117 35.09 -3.82 -17.29
C ASN A 117 33.85 -4.69 -17.58
N THR A 118 34.09 -5.98 -17.88
CA THR A 118 33.12 -6.93 -18.45
C THR A 118 32.02 -7.36 -17.47
N SER A 119 32.16 -7.04 -16.17
CA SER A 119 31.22 -7.48 -15.12
C SER A 119 30.10 -6.48 -14.79
N LEU A 120 30.27 -5.19 -15.08
CA LEU A 120 29.30 -4.13 -14.73
C LEU A 120 27.92 -4.29 -15.39
N PRO A 121 27.81 -4.65 -16.69
CA PRO A 121 26.49 -4.86 -17.32
C PRO A 121 25.72 -6.06 -16.73
N ALA A 122 26.43 -7.09 -16.26
CA ALA A 122 25.80 -8.22 -15.58
C ALA A 122 25.23 -7.79 -14.21
N ILE A 123 25.98 -6.97 -13.47
CA ILE A 123 25.56 -6.40 -12.18
C ILE A 123 24.35 -5.47 -12.36
N GLU A 124 24.31 -4.67 -13.42
CA GLU A 124 23.15 -3.84 -13.76
C GLU A 124 21.90 -4.69 -13.99
N LYS A 125 22.01 -5.77 -14.78
CA LYS A 125 20.90 -6.67 -15.06
C LYS A 125 20.34 -7.32 -13.79
N GLU A 126 21.20 -7.74 -12.87
CA GLU A 126 20.79 -8.27 -11.57
C GLU A 126 20.04 -7.23 -10.73
N ALA A 127 20.55 -5.98 -10.68
CA ALA A 127 19.89 -4.89 -9.98
C ALA A 127 18.51 -4.55 -10.59
N MET A 128 18.37 -4.58 -11.92
CA MET A 128 17.08 -4.39 -12.60
C MET A 128 16.06 -5.47 -12.21
N VAL A 129 16.48 -6.74 -12.13
CA VAL A 129 15.60 -7.85 -11.70
C VAL A 129 15.07 -7.63 -10.29
N VAL A 130 15.93 -7.17 -9.37
CA VAL A 130 15.54 -6.85 -8.00
C VAL A 130 14.52 -5.71 -7.96
N VAL A 131 14.76 -4.62 -8.71
CA VAL A 131 13.81 -3.49 -8.80
C VAL A 131 12.46 -3.95 -9.35
N HIS A 132 12.47 -4.78 -10.39
CA HIS A 132 11.25 -5.33 -10.98
C HIS A 132 10.47 -6.20 -10.00
N GLY A 133 11.16 -7.14 -9.31
CA GLY A 133 10.52 -8.02 -8.33
C GLY A 133 9.84 -7.24 -7.19
N LEU A 134 10.51 -6.20 -6.67
CA LEU A 134 9.93 -5.33 -5.64
C LEU A 134 8.75 -4.49 -6.14
N TRP A 135 8.82 -4.01 -7.39
CA TRP A 135 7.73 -3.26 -8.00
C TRP A 135 6.50 -4.14 -8.25
N ASP A 136 6.71 -5.37 -8.73
CA ASP A 136 5.65 -6.35 -8.95
C ASP A 136 5.02 -6.82 -7.64
N GLU A 137 5.84 -7.08 -6.61
CA GLU A 137 5.38 -7.34 -5.25
C GLU A 137 4.49 -6.19 -4.74
N ARG A 138 4.95 -4.94 -4.88
CA ARG A 138 4.18 -3.74 -4.50
C ARG A 138 2.85 -3.66 -5.25
N ASN A 139 2.88 -3.81 -6.57
CA ASN A 139 1.67 -3.71 -7.37
C ASN A 139 0.69 -4.84 -7.06
N SER A 140 1.18 -6.05 -6.85
CA SER A 140 0.34 -7.16 -6.45
C SER A 140 -0.32 -6.91 -5.09
N ARG A 141 0.44 -6.40 -4.11
CA ARG A 141 -0.10 -6.05 -2.79
C ARG A 141 -1.14 -4.91 -2.84
N ILE A 142 -0.90 -3.87 -3.67
CA ILE A 142 -1.80 -2.70 -3.76
C ILE A 142 -3.02 -2.96 -4.65
N PHE A 143 -2.85 -3.68 -5.76
CA PHE A 143 -3.84 -3.78 -6.84
C PHE A 143 -4.39 -5.20 -7.05
N ASN A 144 -3.62 -6.25 -6.73
CA ASN A 144 -4.06 -7.65 -6.92
C ASN A 144 -4.57 -8.34 -5.66
N SER A 145 -4.56 -7.67 -4.51
CA SER A 145 -5.32 -8.13 -3.35
C SER A 145 -6.79 -8.27 -3.78
N LYS A 146 -7.33 -9.50 -3.80
CA LYS A 146 -8.70 -9.79 -4.26
C LYS A 146 -9.68 -8.81 -3.61
N CYS A 147 -10.10 -7.78 -4.35
CA CYS A 147 -11.23 -6.95 -3.95
C CYS A 147 -12.45 -7.87 -3.96
N ARG A 148 -12.88 -8.30 -2.78
CA ARG A 148 -14.13 -9.06 -2.66
C ARG A 148 -15.25 -8.17 -3.18
N THR A 149 -16.03 -8.70 -4.10
CA THR A 149 -17.25 -8.06 -4.56
C THR A 149 -18.20 -7.86 -3.36
N THR A 150 -19.13 -6.93 -3.47
CA THR A 150 -20.16 -6.72 -2.44
C THR A 150 -20.88 -8.03 -2.09
N GLN A 151 -21.09 -8.91 -3.07
CA GLN A 151 -21.72 -10.21 -2.88
C GLN A 151 -20.86 -11.16 -2.03
N GLU A 152 -19.55 -11.24 -2.31
CA GLU A 152 -18.60 -12.06 -1.53
C GLU A 152 -18.47 -11.56 -0.09
N LEU A 153 -18.43 -10.24 0.12
CA LEU A 153 -18.43 -9.63 1.45
C LEU A 153 -19.71 -9.94 2.22
N ILE A 154 -20.87 -9.79 1.59
CA ILE A 154 -22.16 -10.13 2.22
C ILE A 154 -22.22 -11.61 2.57
N HIS A 155 -21.75 -12.49 1.68
CA HIS A 155 -21.71 -13.92 1.93
C HIS A 155 -20.82 -14.23 3.15
N GLU A 156 -19.60 -13.71 3.20
CA GLU A 156 -18.71 -13.89 4.35
C GLU A 156 -19.30 -13.35 5.66
N MET A 157 -19.87 -12.13 5.63
CA MET A 157 -20.52 -11.56 6.81
C MET A 157 -21.64 -12.45 7.33
N LYS A 158 -22.47 -12.99 6.42
CA LYS A 158 -23.54 -13.95 6.78
C LYS A 158 -22.94 -15.22 7.39
N THR A 159 -21.88 -15.76 6.80
CA THR A 159 -21.21 -16.98 7.30
C THR A 159 -20.62 -16.76 8.70
N ASN A 160 -19.92 -15.64 8.91
CA ASN A 160 -19.35 -15.27 10.21
C ASN A 160 -20.43 -15.05 11.27
N LEU A 161 -21.54 -14.39 10.92
CA LEU A 161 -22.71 -14.25 11.80
C LEU A 161 -23.32 -15.60 12.15
N ALA A 162 -23.50 -16.49 11.18
CA ALA A 162 -24.05 -17.82 11.40
C ALA A 162 -23.16 -18.66 12.34
N ILE A 163 -21.83 -18.58 12.18
CA ILE A 163 -20.87 -19.24 13.09
C ILE A 163 -21.01 -18.67 14.51
N ARG A 164 -21.05 -17.34 14.66
CA ARG A 164 -21.19 -16.69 15.98
C ARG A 164 -22.50 -17.05 16.68
N VAL A 165 -23.61 -17.03 15.95
CA VAL A 165 -24.93 -17.42 16.48
C VAL A 165 -24.93 -18.89 16.88
N ARG A 166 -24.41 -19.78 16.03
CA ARG A 166 -24.33 -21.23 16.33
C ARG A 166 -23.48 -21.52 17.56
N ASN A 167 -22.35 -20.83 17.72
CA ASN A 167 -21.48 -21.00 18.89
C ASN A 167 -22.15 -20.48 20.17
N ASN A 168 -22.89 -19.37 20.10
CA ASN A 168 -23.67 -18.87 21.24
C ASN A 168 -24.84 -19.78 21.62
N ILE A 169 -25.54 -20.37 20.65
CA ILE A 169 -26.61 -21.36 20.91
C ILE A 169 -26.02 -22.58 21.62
N LYS A 170 -24.92 -23.13 21.11
CA LYS A 170 -24.23 -24.26 21.76
C LYS A 170 -23.78 -23.94 23.19
N LEU A 171 -23.31 -22.72 23.44
CA LEU A 171 -22.93 -22.27 24.78
C LEU A 171 -24.14 -22.17 25.72
N PHE A 172 -25.27 -21.68 25.21
CA PHE A 172 -26.52 -21.58 25.96
C PHE A 172 -27.10 -22.96 26.29
N ASP A 173 -27.09 -23.89 25.33
CA ASP A 173 -27.55 -25.27 25.55
C ASP A 173 -26.67 -25.99 26.59
N TYR A 174 -25.35 -25.77 26.55
CA TYR A 174 -24.41 -26.31 27.53
C TYR A 174 -24.67 -25.77 28.95
N ILE A 175 -24.85 -24.45 29.09
CA ILE A 175 -25.18 -23.82 30.39
C ILE A 175 -26.55 -24.27 30.91
N SER A 176 -27.53 -24.48 30.02
CA SER A 176 -28.87 -24.95 30.40
C SER A 176 -28.92 -26.43 30.78
N SER A 177 -27.86 -27.19 30.50
CA SER A 177 -27.72 -28.62 30.82
C SER A 177 -26.92 -28.91 32.09
N LEU A 178 -26.35 -27.87 32.72
CA LEU A 178 -25.68 -27.89 34.02
C LEU A 178 -26.67 -27.58 35.15
#